data_AF-A0A1I7THJ8-F1
#
_entry.id   AF-A0A1I7THJ8-F1
#
_cell.length_a   1.000
_cell.length_b   1.000
_cell.length_c   1.000
_cell.angle_alpha   90.00
_cell.angle_beta   90.00
_cell.angle_gamma   90.00
#
_symmetry.space_group_name_H-M   'P 1'
#
loop_
_entity.id
_entity.type
_entity.pdbx_description
1 polymer ?
#
loop_
_entity_poly.entity_id
_entity_poly.type
_entity_poly.pdbx_seq_one_letter_code
_entity_poly.pdbx_strand_id
1 'polypeptide(L)'
;MTVSEKDPTEVYVDIGGGRIQMGRLQSSVNYTRAEEENPKFLMNSTTCRVEPWNNVHSDQLPYPELHEYWIKANISRKDYLFHTQPSPLAAYVHPEHITVTLTAENLFGKTVYCRYFDCKRKEIPHVFESKVFPESTVYCGRRIGAKFISVTQGKYDIPEEPVPIQNRITDGPQHYLTVCMATIYGPEPKFIQIVDFIEHHKLHGATFFHIYLRNASAYDRRLLDDYVRTGDIEVIVLNDHHWRDDFMWHMTQINDCHMRSVGFSKWTAILDIDERIEMKGGQRIVEFLDTVTNPDVVNLQFKVQWVLKDVWSPARYQNDNQFLENLVFRRFHNTSRTHPWLQPKTIVRPESIAAMTIHNPDAVYKGLIKIYVGDDIGVIRHYRNLGGGSLLNNNKRIFEVGPYSLTDVDPNMKFQLTEACLHRVKQVYDTVPNTCEQKQIAYDKHQLTHPCMAYKN
;
A
#
# COMPACT_ATOMS: atom_id res chain seq x y z
N MET A 1 8.60 -1.86 50.08
CA MET A 1 7.23 -2.43 50.08
C MET A 1 7.02 -3.13 51.40
N THR A 2 5.90 -2.87 52.08
CA THR A 2 5.55 -3.49 53.37
C THR A 2 4.21 -4.21 53.23
N VAL A 3 4.08 -5.41 53.78
CA VAL A 3 2.82 -6.18 53.76
C VAL A 3 1.97 -5.77 54.95
N SER A 4 0.65 -5.66 54.77
CA SER A 4 -0.31 -5.37 55.85
C SER A 4 -0.34 -6.52 56.86
N GLU A 5 -0.31 -6.20 58.15
CA GLU A 5 -0.45 -7.18 59.23
C GLU A 5 -1.87 -7.78 59.29
N LYS A 6 -2.85 -7.15 58.62
CA LYS A 6 -4.27 -7.57 58.63
C LYS A 6 -4.66 -8.42 57.43
N ASP A 7 -4.02 -8.22 56.29
CA ASP A 7 -4.27 -8.98 55.06
C ASP A 7 -2.92 -9.17 54.33
N PRO A 8 -2.40 -10.42 54.25
CA PRO A 8 -1.10 -10.68 53.61
C PRO A 8 -1.11 -10.43 52.10
N THR A 9 -2.28 -10.21 51.50
CA THR A 9 -2.40 -9.77 50.10
C THR A 9 -2.29 -8.25 49.98
N GLU A 10 -2.49 -7.46 51.03
CA GLU A 10 -2.39 -6.01 50.97
C GLU A 10 -0.96 -5.54 51.22
N VAL A 11 -0.47 -4.64 50.36
CA VAL A 11 0.93 -4.21 50.37
C VAL A 11 1.03 -2.72 50.14
N TYR A 12 1.89 -2.05 50.89
CA TYR A 12 2.16 -0.63 50.74
C TYR A 12 3.47 -0.46 49.96
N VAL A 13 3.39 0.26 48.85
CA VAL A 13 4.52 0.49 47.94
C VAL A 13 4.64 1.97 47.62
N ASP A 14 5.87 2.47 47.52
CA ASP A 14 6.13 3.79 46.97
C ASP A 14 5.90 3.72 45.46
N ILE A 15 4.90 4.46 44.99
CA ILE A 15 4.58 4.55 43.56
C ILE A 15 5.35 5.69 42.87
N GLY A 16 6.26 6.34 43.57
CA GLY A 16 7.09 7.43 43.11
C GLY A 16 6.81 8.76 43.81
N GLY A 17 7.84 9.62 43.88
CA GLY A 17 7.73 10.94 44.52
C GLY A 17 7.49 10.89 46.03
N GLY A 18 7.87 9.79 46.69
CA GLY A 18 7.67 9.56 48.12
C GLY A 18 6.21 9.27 48.50
N ARG A 19 5.38 8.86 47.53
CA ARG A 19 3.94 8.60 47.75
C ARG A 19 3.72 7.12 47.95
N ILE A 20 3.38 6.74 49.19
CA ILE A 20 3.00 5.37 49.52
C ILE A 20 1.53 5.13 49.18
N GLN A 21 1.24 4.09 48.41
CA GLN A 21 -0.13 3.61 48.17
C GLN A 21 -0.28 2.14 48.52
N MET A 22 -1.50 1.75 48.88
CA MET A 22 -1.88 0.35 49.07
C MET A 22 -2.18 -0.29 47.71
N GLY A 23 -1.54 -1.41 47.44
CA GLY A 23 -1.86 -2.34 46.36
C GLY A 23 -2.24 -3.70 46.93
N ARG A 24 -2.74 -4.58 46.06
CA ARG A 24 -3.12 -5.95 46.43
C ARG A 24 -2.41 -6.97 45.56
N LEU A 25 -1.82 -7.97 46.19
CA LEU A 25 -1.20 -9.14 45.58
C LEU A 25 -2.27 -10.11 45.10
N GLN A 26 -1.97 -10.83 44.03
CA GLN A 26 -2.80 -11.95 43.60
C GLN A 26 -2.73 -13.07 44.63
N SER A 27 -3.88 -13.62 45.02
CA SER A 27 -4.00 -14.63 46.08
C SER A 27 -3.51 -16.04 45.70
N SER A 28 -2.97 -16.23 44.48
CA SER A 28 -2.52 -17.54 44.00
C SER A 28 -1.07 -17.84 44.38
N VAL A 29 -0.82 -19.08 44.80
CA VAL A 29 0.49 -19.57 45.28
C VAL A 29 1.59 -19.66 44.20
N ASN A 30 1.23 -19.53 42.92
CA ASN A 30 2.15 -19.66 41.77
C ASN A 30 2.51 -18.32 41.11
N TYR A 31 2.40 -17.20 41.83
CA TYR A 31 2.79 -15.89 41.31
C TYR A 31 4.22 -15.54 41.72
N THR A 32 5.09 -15.25 40.75
CA THR A 32 6.45 -14.76 41.01
C THR A 32 6.48 -13.24 40.84
N ARG A 33 6.95 -12.54 41.87
CA ARG A 33 7.10 -11.08 41.85
C ARG A 33 8.36 -10.69 41.09
N ALA A 34 8.28 -9.65 40.27
CA ALA A 34 9.46 -9.00 39.71
C ALA A 34 10.15 -8.15 40.78
N GLU A 35 11.42 -8.45 41.08
CA GLU A 35 12.25 -7.67 42.01
C GLU A 35 12.91 -6.48 41.32
N GLU A 36 13.25 -6.66 40.04
CA GLU A 36 13.83 -5.63 39.18
C GLU A 36 13.02 -5.50 37.89
N GLU A 37 13.01 -4.30 37.33
CA GLU A 37 12.44 -4.10 36.01
C GLU A 37 13.31 -4.81 34.96
N ASN A 38 12.66 -5.55 34.07
CA ASN A 38 13.35 -6.25 33.00
C ASN A 38 14.15 -5.23 32.15
N PRO A 39 15.46 -5.45 31.91
CA PRO A 39 16.31 -4.50 31.20
C PRO A 39 15.80 -4.04 29.83
N LYS A 40 14.93 -4.83 29.19
CA LYS A 40 14.27 -4.45 27.93
C LYS A 40 13.27 -3.30 28.06
N PHE A 41 12.78 -3.03 29.27
CA PHE A 41 11.81 -1.98 29.59
C PHE A 41 12.43 -0.79 30.34
N LEU A 42 13.68 -0.92 30.81
CA LEU A 42 14.42 0.17 31.45
C LEU A 42 14.57 1.36 30.48
N MET A 43 13.66 2.32 30.60
CA MET A 43 13.61 3.55 29.82
C MET A 43 13.09 4.67 30.71
N ASN A 44 13.60 5.88 30.50
CA ASN A 44 13.04 7.09 31.10
C ASN A 44 12.43 7.98 30.02
N SER A 45 11.68 9.00 30.42
CA SER A 45 11.08 9.98 29.52
C SER A 45 12.13 10.76 28.69
N THR A 46 13.42 10.71 29.07
CA THR A 46 14.51 11.38 28.36
C THR A 46 15.21 10.48 27.31
N THR A 47 15.03 9.16 27.35
CA THR A 47 15.75 8.21 26.50
C THR A 47 15.08 8.01 25.15
N CYS A 48 15.85 8.13 24.07
CA CYS A 48 15.49 7.59 22.75
C CYS A 48 16.37 6.37 22.47
N ARG A 49 15.76 5.20 22.35
CA ARG A 49 16.48 3.99 21.95
C ARG A 49 16.86 4.08 20.48
N VAL A 50 18.14 3.82 20.21
CA VAL A 50 18.69 3.70 18.87
C VAL A 50 18.94 2.22 18.61
N GLU A 51 18.23 1.65 17.64
CA GLU A 51 18.45 0.28 17.21
C GLU A 51 19.78 0.17 16.46
N PRO A 52 20.43 -1.02 16.45
CA PRO A 52 21.69 -1.21 15.75
C PRO A 52 21.64 -0.80 14.28
N TRP A 53 20.54 -1.14 13.58
CA TRP A 53 20.34 -0.74 12.18
C TRP A 53 20.22 0.77 12.02
N ASN A 54 19.81 1.53 13.04
CA ASN A 54 19.63 2.98 13.00
C ASN A 54 20.83 3.76 13.57
N ASN A 55 21.91 3.07 13.90
CA ASN A 55 23.16 3.67 14.37
C ASN A 55 24.12 3.92 13.20
N VAL A 56 23.63 4.61 12.15
CA VAL A 56 24.38 4.89 10.92
C VAL A 56 24.21 6.35 10.54
N HIS A 57 25.33 6.98 10.17
CA HIS A 57 25.38 8.31 9.59
C HIS A 57 25.91 8.22 8.17
N SER A 58 25.29 8.93 7.23
CA SER A 58 25.76 8.98 5.84
C SER A 58 25.63 10.39 5.28
N ASP A 59 26.68 10.86 4.62
CA ASP A 59 26.71 12.13 3.89
C ASP A 59 26.88 11.93 2.37
N GLN A 60 26.71 10.69 1.89
CA GLN A 60 26.78 10.35 0.47
C GLN A 60 25.56 9.54 0.06
N LEU A 61 24.99 9.87 -1.10
CA LEU A 61 23.90 9.12 -1.70
C LEU A 61 24.43 8.00 -2.60
N PRO A 62 23.67 6.92 -2.82
CA PRO A 62 24.01 5.95 -3.84
C PRO A 62 23.82 6.55 -5.24
N TYR A 63 24.76 6.29 -6.15
CA TYR A 63 24.69 6.68 -7.56
C TYR A 63 24.46 8.19 -7.85
N PRO A 64 25.14 9.13 -7.17
CA PRO A 64 24.86 10.55 -7.31
C PRO A 64 25.12 11.05 -8.75
N GLU A 65 26.11 10.47 -9.44
CA GLU A 65 26.42 10.80 -10.83
C GLU A 65 25.29 10.40 -11.80
N LEU A 66 24.65 9.24 -11.58
CA LEU A 66 23.52 8.80 -12.40
C LEU A 66 22.29 9.67 -12.16
N HIS A 67 22.01 10.04 -10.91
CA HIS A 67 20.93 10.97 -10.58
C HIS A 67 21.13 12.31 -11.28
N GLU A 68 22.33 12.89 -11.19
CA GLU A 68 22.65 14.14 -11.88
C GLU A 68 22.52 14.02 -13.40
N TYR A 69 22.95 12.89 -13.98
CA TYR A 69 22.78 12.62 -15.41
C TYR A 69 21.30 12.59 -15.81
N TRP A 70 20.45 11.87 -15.07
CA TRP A 70 19.02 11.76 -15.36
C TRP A 70 18.25 13.06 -15.12
N ILE A 71 18.62 13.83 -14.09
CA ILE A 71 18.11 15.18 -13.86
C ILE A 71 18.40 16.08 -15.07
N LYS A 72 19.66 16.12 -15.54
CA LYS A 72 20.06 16.91 -16.71
C LYS A 72 19.34 16.47 -17.99
N ALA A 73 19.04 15.18 -18.11
CA ALA A 73 18.30 14.60 -19.23
C ALA A 73 16.76 14.75 -19.11
N ASN A 74 16.24 15.37 -18.04
CA ASN A 74 14.81 15.48 -17.74
C ASN A 74 14.06 14.13 -17.69
N ILE A 75 14.75 13.05 -17.31
CA ILE A 75 14.12 11.74 -17.18
C ILE A 75 13.20 11.75 -15.95
N SER A 76 11.96 11.28 -16.09
CA SER A 76 10.89 11.26 -15.08
C SER A 76 10.24 12.60 -14.70
N ARG A 77 10.63 13.72 -15.31
CA ARG A 77 10.03 15.03 -15.04
C ARG A 77 8.53 15.04 -15.36
N LYS A 78 7.72 15.60 -14.45
CA LYS A 78 6.28 15.84 -14.65
C LYS A 78 5.92 17.26 -14.21
N ASP A 79 5.21 17.97 -15.09
CA ASP A 79 4.79 19.34 -14.84
C ASP A 79 3.23 19.38 -14.76
N TYR A 80 2.65 18.70 -13.78
CA TYR A 80 1.18 18.46 -13.69
C TYR A 80 0.46 19.22 -12.58
N LEU A 81 1.12 19.57 -11.46
CA LEU A 81 0.47 20.22 -10.32
C LEU A 81 0.70 21.74 -10.30
N PHE A 82 0.16 22.44 -9.30
CA PHE A 82 0.30 23.90 -9.19
C PHE A 82 1.19 24.33 -8.02
N HIS A 83 1.34 23.48 -7.00
CA HIS A 83 2.10 23.81 -5.80
C HIS A 83 3.50 23.21 -5.87
N THR A 84 4.45 23.89 -5.23
CA THR A 84 5.85 23.48 -5.15
C THR A 84 6.30 23.28 -3.72
N GLN A 85 5.39 23.27 -2.74
CA GLN A 85 5.76 23.09 -1.34
C GLN A 85 6.09 21.62 -1.09
N PRO A 86 7.31 21.24 -0.67
CA PRO A 86 7.62 19.86 -0.34
C PRO A 86 6.72 19.39 0.80
N SER A 87 5.94 18.34 0.55
CA SER A 87 5.02 17.76 1.53
C SER A 87 5.30 16.25 1.59
N PRO A 88 5.98 15.76 2.63
CA PRO A 88 6.34 14.35 2.77
C PRO A 88 5.11 13.45 2.89
N LEU A 89 5.05 12.38 2.09
CA LEU A 89 4.03 11.33 2.16
C LEU A 89 4.50 10.16 3.02
N ALA A 90 5.68 9.62 2.73
CA ALA A 90 6.28 8.51 3.46
C ALA A 90 7.81 8.55 3.38
N ALA A 91 8.46 7.80 4.27
CA ALA A 91 9.90 7.66 4.27
C ALA A 91 10.34 6.22 4.55
N TYR A 92 11.41 5.80 3.87
CA TYR A 92 11.94 4.43 3.93
C TYR A 92 13.45 4.48 4.11
N VAL A 93 13.97 3.83 5.15
CA VAL A 93 15.42 3.72 5.36
C VAL A 93 15.98 2.47 4.68
N HIS A 94 17.02 2.69 3.90
CA HIS A 94 17.83 1.69 3.23
C HIS A 94 19.25 1.67 3.86
N PRO A 95 20.12 0.72 3.49
CA PRO A 95 21.46 0.62 4.09
C PRO A 95 22.25 1.94 4.06
N GLU A 96 22.21 2.68 2.95
CA GLU A 96 23.07 3.86 2.73
C GLU A 96 22.34 5.20 2.84
N HIS A 97 21.01 5.22 2.70
CA HIS A 97 20.21 6.43 2.56
C HIS A 97 18.78 6.24 3.10
N ILE A 98 18.02 7.33 3.15
CA ILE A 98 16.57 7.35 3.38
C ILE A 98 15.91 7.89 2.13
N THR A 99 14.90 7.21 1.62
CA THR A 99 14.08 7.72 0.53
C THR A 99 12.82 8.34 1.11
N VAL A 100 12.51 9.57 0.71
CA VAL A 100 11.31 10.30 1.11
C VAL A 100 10.46 10.54 -0.12
N THR A 101 9.23 10.05 -0.11
CA THR A 101 8.24 10.30 -1.16
C THR A 101 7.45 11.53 -0.78
N LEU A 102 7.12 12.37 -1.76
CA LEU A 102 6.42 13.63 -1.58
C LEU A 102 5.04 13.54 -2.23
N THR A 103 4.06 14.25 -1.67
CA THR A 103 2.79 14.51 -2.37
C THR A 103 2.96 15.61 -3.42
N ALA A 104 3.96 16.48 -3.28
CA ALA A 104 4.24 17.56 -4.22
C ALA A 104 4.83 17.07 -5.56
N GLU A 105 4.51 17.77 -6.64
CA GLU A 105 5.11 17.59 -7.98
C GLU A 105 5.69 18.93 -8.46
N ASN A 106 6.27 18.95 -9.66
CA ASN A 106 6.99 20.09 -10.25
C ASN A 106 8.22 20.52 -9.44
N LEU A 107 8.77 19.61 -8.67
CA LEU A 107 9.97 19.84 -7.87
C LEU A 107 11.19 19.14 -8.45
N PHE A 108 11.03 18.38 -9.55
CA PHE A 108 12.12 17.70 -10.23
C PHE A 108 13.39 18.55 -10.40
N GLY A 109 14.50 18.00 -9.93
CA GLY A 109 15.83 18.62 -9.99
C GLY A 109 16.03 19.81 -9.06
N LYS A 110 15.01 20.25 -8.30
CA LYS A 110 15.15 21.33 -7.32
C LYS A 110 15.96 20.85 -6.12
N THR A 111 16.83 21.73 -5.62
CA THR A 111 17.51 21.54 -4.34
C THR A 111 16.51 21.64 -3.21
N VAL A 112 16.60 20.69 -2.27
CA VAL A 112 15.78 20.59 -1.06
C VAL A 112 16.65 20.14 0.11
N TYR A 113 16.11 20.22 1.31
CA TYR A 113 16.85 19.93 2.54
C TYR A 113 16.10 18.92 3.41
N CYS A 114 16.74 17.81 3.72
CA CYS A 114 16.19 16.78 4.61
C CYS A 114 16.40 17.18 6.08
N ARG A 115 15.31 17.14 6.85
CA ARG A 115 15.22 17.54 8.26
C ARG A 115 14.87 16.31 9.09
N TYR A 116 15.66 16.01 10.13
CA TYR A 116 15.58 14.74 10.85
C TYR A 116 15.08 14.96 12.27
N PHE A 117 14.31 14.01 12.80
CA PHE A 117 13.74 14.12 14.13
C PHE A 117 13.89 12.81 14.89
N ASP A 118 14.14 12.90 16.19
CA ASP A 118 14.29 11.76 17.08
C ASP A 118 12.94 11.14 17.47
N CYS A 119 12.97 10.17 18.38
CA CYS A 119 11.78 9.45 18.86
C CYS A 119 10.73 10.35 19.55
N LYS A 120 11.08 11.58 19.90
CA LYS A 120 10.20 12.58 20.53
C LYS A 120 9.86 13.73 19.59
N ARG A 121 10.13 13.56 18.29
CA ARG A 121 9.96 14.60 17.28
C ARG A 121 10.81 15.85 17.57
N LYS A 122 11.91 15.73 18.31
CA LYS A 122 12.88 16.82 18.45
C LYS A 122 13.84 16.78 17.26
N GLU A 123 14.03 17.94 16.63
CA GLU A 123 14.92 18.05 15.49
C GLU A 123 16.37 17.68 15.87
N ILE A 124 16.96 16.79 15.08
CA ILE A 124 18.36 16.40 15.16
C ILE A 124 19.15 17.39 14.28
N PRO A 125 20.24 17.99 14.80
CA PRO A 125 21.13 18.84 13.99
C PRO A 125 21.67 18.08 12.76
N HIS A 126 22.29 18.79 11.81
CA HIS A 126 22.85 18.25 10.55
C HIS A 126 21.83 17.99 9.44
N VAL A 127 21.20 19.08 8.98
CA VAL A 127 20.43 19.12 7.72
C VAL A 127 21.25 18.55 6.57
N PHE A 128 20.61 17.78 5.68
CA PHE A 128 21.23 17.21 4.48
C PHE A 128 20.67 17.88 3.23
N GLU A 129 21.54 18.45 2.40
CA GLU A 129 21.15 19.01 1.10
C GLU A 129 20.99 17.87 0.08
N SER A 130 19.90 17.89 -0.68
CA SER A 130 19.61 16.90 -1.71
C SER A 130 18.86 17.54 -2.88
N LYS A 131 18.50 16.73 -3.88
CA LYS A 131 17.66 17.10 -5.01
C LYS A 131 16.46 16.17 -5.12
N VAL A 132 15.37 16.67 -5.67
CA VAL A 132 14.21 15.84 -6.00
C VAL A 132 14.50 15.05 -7.28
N PHE A 133 14.69 13.74 -7.11
CA PHE A 133 14.83 12.79 -8.20
C PHE A 133 14.51 11.37 -7.69
N PRO A 134 13.71 10.56 -8.41
CA PRO A 134 12.82 10.98 -9.52
C PRO A 134 11.78 12.01 -9.05
N GLU A 135 10.88 12.47 -9.93
CA GLU A 135 9.79 13.38 -9.51
C GLU A 135 9.12 12.89 -8.22
N SER A 136 8.79 13.81 -7.32
CA SER A 136 8.18 13.51 -6.02
C SER A 136 8.98 12.56 -5.10
N THR A 137 10.28 12.38 -5.31
CA THR A 137 11.13 11.52 -4.46
C THR A 137 12.43 12.24 -4.11
N VAL A 138 12.87 12.11 -2.87
CA VAL A 138 14.11 12.71 -2.36
C VAL A 138 14.95 11.63 -1.68
N TYR A 139 16.22 11.56 -2.05
CA TYR A 139 17.19 10.68 -1.40
C TYR A 139 17.97 11.49 -0.35
N CYS A 140 17.87 11.08 0.90
CA CYS A 140 18.46 11.76 2.06
C CYS A 140 19.58 10.92 2.66
N GLY A 141 20.63 11.56 3.16
CA GLY A 141 21.62 10.91 4.01
C GLY A 141 21.00 10.33 5.29
N ARG A 142 21.74 9.48 6.00
CA ARG A 142 21.27 8.87 7.25
C ARG A 142 21.74 9.71 8.45
N ARG A 143 20.93 9.78 9.50
CA ARG A 143 21.29 10.39 10.79
C ARG A 143 21.01 9.42 11.93
N ILE A 144 21.98 9.29 12.82
CA ILE A 144 21.89 8.37 13.97
C ILE A 144 20.67 8.71 14.81
N GLY A 145 19.83 7.71 15.07
CA GLY A 145 18.65 7.86 15.93
C GLY A 145 17.47 8.62 15.31
N ALA A 146 17.53 8.99 14.02
CA ALA A 146 16.39 9.57 13.33
C ALA A 146 15.22 8.58 13.27
N LYS A 147 14.05 9.00 13.69
CA LYS A 147 12.79 8.23 13.67
C LYS A 147 11.76 8.83 12.74
N PHE A 148 11.83 10.13 12.51
CA PHE A 148 10.99 10.86 11.57
C PHE A 148 11.85 11.76 10.69
N ILE A 149 11.31 12.11 9.53
CA ILE A 149 11.97 12.98 8.56
C ILE A 149 10.95 13.91 7.91
N SER A 150 11.40 15.11 7.55
CA SER A 150 10.67 16.07 6.74
C SER A 150 11.60 16.66 5.67
N VAL A 151 11.05 17.39 4.71
CA VAL A 151 11.78 18.00 3.60
C VAL A 151 11.38 19.46 3.47
N THR A 152 12.35 20.34 3.28
CA THR A 152 12.12 21.79 3.08
C THR A 152 12.77 22.30 1.81
N GLN A 153 12.27 23.42 1.25
CA GLN A 153 12.90 24.07 0.09
C GLN A 153 14.19 24.77 0.49
N GLY A 154 14.17 25.49 1.61
CA GLY A 154 15.31 26.18 2.22
C GLY A 154 15.81 25.46 3.48
N LYS A 155 17.09 25.64 3.79
CA LYS A 155 17.76 25.03 4.94
C LYS A 155 17.13 25.44 6.29
N TYR A 156 16.60 26.66 6.37
CA TYR A 156 16.08 27.26 7.60
C TYR A 156 14.56 27.42 7.58
N ASP A 157 13.89 26.89 6.55
CA ASP A 157 12.43 26.95 6.47
C ASP A 157 11.80 26.11 7.58
N ILE A 158 10.54 26.39 7.87
CA ILE A 158 9.75 25.59 8.80
C ILE A 158 9.39 24.27 8.09
N PRO A 159 9.78 23.11 8.65
CA PRO A 159 9.43 21.82 8.07
C PRO A 159 7.93 21.54 8.20
N GLU A 160 7.36 20.90 7.18
CA GLU A 160 6.07 20.22 7.28
C GLU A 160 6.12 19.10 8.34
N GLU A 161 4.95 18.62 8.74
CA GLU A 161 4.83 17.58 9.77
C GLU A 161 5.70 16.35 9.41
N PRO A 162 6.65 15.94 10.27
CA PRO A 162 7.54 14.84 9.95
C PRO A 162 6.83 13.49 9.86
N VAL A 163 7.17 12.73 8.82
CA VAL A 163 6.67 11.37 8.59
C VAL A 163 7.60 10.32 9.22
N PRO A 164 7.06 9.20 9.73
CA PRO A 164 7.88 8.14 10.31
C PRO A 164 8.75 7.47 9.25
N ILE A 165 9.99 7.17 9.63
CA ILE A 165 10.94 6.42 8.78
C ILE A 165 10.67 4.92 8.96
N GLN A 166 10.24 4.26 7.89
CA GLN A 166 10.00 2.82 7.88
C GLN A 166 11.28 2.05 7.54
N ASN A 167 11.54 0.96 8.27
CA ASN A 167 12.75 0.16 8.05
C ASN A 167 12.62 -0.76 6.81
N ARG A 168 13.48 -0.57 5.81
CA ARG A 168 13.64 -1.45 4.64
C ARG A 168 15.01 -2.15 4.60
N ILE A 169 15.73 -2.14 5.72
CA ILE A 169 16.95 -2.92 5.91
C ILE A 169 16.54 -4.32 6.39
N THR A 170 16.56 -5.28 5.48
CA THR A 170 16.19 -6.68 5.73
C THR A 170 17.18 -7.63 5.05
N ASP A 171 17.28 -8.88 5.53
CA ASP A 171 18.13 -9.94 4.95
C ASP A 171 17.55 -10.56 3.66
N GLY A 172 16.56 -9.90 3.07
CA GLY A 172 15.81 -10.37 1.91
C GLY A 172 14.40 -9.76 1.85
N PRO A 173 13.72 -9.87 0.70
CA PRO A 173 12.37 -9.35 0.54
C PRO A 173 11.39 -10.11 1.43
N GLN A 174 10.46 -9.40 2.07
CA GLN A 174 9.41 -9.98 2.91
C GLN A 174 8.34 -10.69 2.06
N HIS A 175 8.13 -10.19 0.84
CA HIS A 175 7.15 -10.74 -0.11
C HIS A 175 7.81 -11.12 -1.43
N TYR A 176 7.37 -12.24 -1.99
CA TYR A 176 7.85 -12.66 -3.31
C TYR A 176 7.26 -11.80 -4.42
N LEU A 177 5.93 -11.64 -4.40
CA LEU A 177 5.18 -10.81 -5.33
C LEU A 177 4.23 -9.90 -4.54
N THR A 178 4.39 -8.60 -4.75
CA THR A 178 3.50 -7.55 -4.24
C THR A 178 2.80 -6.86 -5.40
N VAL A 179 1.55 -6.46 -5.21
CA VAL A 179 0.80 -5.71 -6.21
C VAL A 179 0.53 -4.29 -5.71
N CYS A 180 1.02 -3.31 -6.46
CA CYS A 180 0.67 -1.91 -6.32
C CYS A 180 -0.61 -1.65 -7.12
N MET A 181 -1.73 -1.45 -6.42
CA MET A 181 -2.97 -1.05 -7.05
C MET A 181 -3.04 0.47 -7.11
N ALA A 182 -3.29 1.00 -8.31
CA ALA A 182 -3.51 2.42 -8.54
C ALA A 182 -4.67 2.98 -7.70
N THR A 183 -4.75 4.30 -7.64
CA THR A 183 -5.77 5.00 -6.84
C THR A 183 -7.18 4.61 -7.25
N ILE A 184 -8.00 4.28 -6.26
CA ILE A 184 -9.44 4.04 -6.48
C ILE A 184 -10.15 5.39 -6.64
N TYR A 185 -10.81 5.60 -7.78
CA TYR A 185 -11.61 6.80 -8.05
C TYR A 185 -12.85 6.56 -8.89
N GLY A 186 -13.66 7.61 -9.06
CA GLY A 186 -14.88 7.61 -9.86
C GLY A 186 -16.13 7.08 -9.13
N PRO A 187 -17.33 7.36 -9.66
CA PRO A 187 -18.60 7.19 -8.95
C PRO A 187 -19.09 5.74 -8.88
N GLU A 188 -18.53 4.85 -9.69
CA GLU A 188 -18.91 3.44 -9.70
C GLU A 188 -18.56 2.77 -8.36
N PRO A 189 -19.48 2.01 -7.72
CA PRO A 189 -19.17 1.19 -6.56
C PRO A 189 -18.07 0.16 -6.83
N LYS A 190 -17.15 -0.04 -5.88
CA LYS A 190 -15.90 -0.75 -6.14
C LYS A 190 -15.78 -2.12 -5.48
N PHE A 191 -16.66 -2.49 -4.54
CA PHE A 191 -16.50 -3.72 -3.75
C PHE A 191 -16.30 -5.00 -4.59
N ILE A 192 -17.02 -5.14 -5.72
CA ILE A 192 -16.82 -6.28 -6.64
C ILE A 192 -15.46 -6.22 -7.33
N GLN A 193 -15.04 -5.05 -7.79
CA GLN A 193 -13.75 -4.88 -8.46
C GLN A 193 -12.58 -5.10 -7.49
N ILE A 194 -12.74 -4.66 -6.23
CA ILE A 194 -11.76 -4.85 -5.16
C ILE A 194 -11.59 -6.34 -4.84
N VAL A 195 -12.68 -7.05 -4.55
CA VAL A 195 -12.58 -8.48 -4.20
C VAL A 195 -12.03 -9.29 -5.38
N ASP A 196 -12.51 -9.02 -6.59
CA ASP A 196 -12.05 -9.68 -7.81
C ASP A 196 -10.57 -9.43 -8.07
N PHE A 197 -10.10 -8.17 -7.93
CA PHE A 197 -8.70 -7.81 -8.13
C PHE A 197 -7.79 -8.51 -7.13
N ILE A 198 -8.12 -8.45 -5.84
CA ILE A 198 -7.26 -9.00 -4.78
C ILE A 198 -7.23 -10.53 -4.89
N GLU A 199 -8.39 -11.19 -4.95
CA GLU A 199 -8.43 -12.66 -4.96
C GLU A 199 -7.85 -13.24 -6.26
N HIS A 200 -7.99 -12.57 -7.42
CA HIS A 200 -7.33 -12.98 -8.67
C HIS A 200 -5.81 -13.03 -8.51
N HIS A 201 -5.22 -11.96 -8.01
CA HIS A 201 -3.76 -11.90 -7.88
C HIS A 201 -3.24 -12.78 -6.74
N LYS A 202 -4.03 -13.01 -5.68
CA LYS A 202 -3.71 -14.01 -4.65
C LYS A 202 -3.66 -15.42 -5.23
N LEU A 203 -4.61 -15.82 -6.08
CA LEU A 203 -4.56 -17.10 -6.78
C LEU A 203 -3.33 -17.23 -7.69
N HIS A 204 -2.85 -16.11 -8.25
CA HIS A 204 -1.59 -16.08 -9.00
C HIS A 204 -0.31 -15.98 -8.14
N GLY A 205 -0.44 -15.98 -6.81
CA GLY A 205 0.67 -16.04 -5.85
C GLY A 205 1.13 -14.70 -5.28
N ALA A 206 0.39 -13.60 -5.50
CA ALA A 206 0.65 -12.35 -4.80
C ALA A 206 0.38 -12.53 -3.30
N THR A 207 1.31 -12.05 -2.46
CA THR A 207 1.23 -12.20 -1.00
C THR A 207 0.94 -10.90 -0.26
N PHE A 208 0.98 -9.77 -0.97
CA PHE A 208 0.71 -8.46 -0.37
C PHE A 208 0.25 -7.45 -1.41
N PHE A 209 -0.53 -6.46 -0.98
CA PHE A 209 -0.99 -5.38 -1.84
C PHE A 209 -0.80 -4.02 -1.18
N HIS A 210 -0.32 -3.06 -1.95
CA HIS A 210 -0.39 -1.64 -1.59
C HIS A 210 -1.56 -1.02 -2.34
N ILE A 211 -2.58 -0.60 -1.59
CA ILE A 211 -3.81 -0.05 -2.14
C ILE A 211 -3.89 1.44 -1.81
N TYR A 212 -3.91 2.26 -2.86
CA TYR A 212 -3.98 3.71 -2.72
C TYR A 212 -5.42 4.20 -2.82
N LEU A 213 -5.80 5.07 -1.90
CA LEU A 213 -7.15 5.56 -1.79
C LEU A 213 -7.15 7.06 -1.51
N ARG A 214 -7.89 7.84 -2.30
CA ARG A 214 -8.26 9.21 -1.90
C ARG A 214 -9.56 9.20 -1.11
N ASN A 215 -10.59 8.57 -1.66
CA ASN A 215 -11.90 8.44 -1.04
C ASN A 215 -12.53 7.08 -1.39
N ALA A 216 -13.30 6.52 -0.47
CA ALA A 216 -14.10 5.30 -0.66
C ALA A 216 -15.43 5.44 0.06
N SER A 217 -16.46 4.75 -0.45
CA SER A 217 -17.69 4.58 0.31
C SER A 217 -17.41 3.79 1.61
N ALA A 218 -18.22 4.00 2.64
CA ALA A 218 -18.15 3.18 3.86
C ALA A 218 -18.32 1.68 3.58
N TYR A 219 -19.05 1.34 2.50
CA TYR A 219 -19.27 -0.03 2.09
C TYR A 219 -18.00 -0.67 1.50
N ASP A 220 -17.32 0.03 0.59
CA ASP A 220 -16.03 -0.41 0.03
C ASP A 220 -14.95 -0.46 1.11
N ARG A 221 -14.95 0.54 2.00
CA ARG A 221 -13.98 0.64 3.10
C ARG A 221 -14.07 -0.55 4.06
N ARG A 222 -15.28 -1.06 4.34
CA ARG A 222 -15.46 -2.25 5.17
C ARG A 222 -14.74 -3.49 4.61
N LEU A 223 -14.75 -3.68 3.29
CA LEU A 223 -14.03 -4.79 2.65
C LEU A 223 -12.51 -4.57 2.70
N LEU A 224 -12.05 -3.36 2.41
CA LEU A 224 -10.62 -3.03 2.50
C LEU A 224 -10.09 -3.21 3.94
N ASP A 225 -10.83 -2.75 4.95
CA ASP A 225 -10.43 -2.91 6.35
C ASP A 225 -10.38 -4.38 6.79
N ASP A 226 -11.24 -5.25 6.24
CA ASP A 226 -11.15 -6.69 6.48
C ASP A 226 -9.86 -7.29 5.89
N TYR A 227 -9.47 -6.87 4.69
CA TYR A 227 -8.19 -7.28 4.10
C TYR A 227 -6.97 -6.73 4.85
N VAL A 228 -7.06 -5.51 5.41
CA VAL A 228 -6.03 -4.96 6.30
C VAL A 228 -5.93 -5.84 7.56
N ARG A 229 -7.08 -6.22 8.15
CA ARG A 229 -7.15 -7.08 9.34
C ARG A 229 -6.53 -8.46 9.10
N THR A 230 -6.69 -9.03 7.91
CA THR A 230 -6.07 -10.33 7.55
C THR A 230 -4.61 -10.21 7.13
N GLY A 231 -4.04 -8.99 7.08
CA GLY A 231 -2.65 -8.76 6.69
C GLY A 231 -2.41 -8.93 5.19
N ASP A 232 -3.46 -8.98 4.37
CA ASP A 232 -3.36 -9.12 2.92
C ASP A 232 -2.91 -7.81 2.26
N ILE A 233 -3.30 -6.66 2.82
CA ILE A 233 -3.09 -5.35 2.19
C ILE A 233 -2.63 -4.28 3.19
N GLU A 234 -1.98 -3.24 2.66
CA GLU A 234 -1.88 -1.92 3.28
C GLU A 234 -2.75 -0.93 2.49
N VAL A 235 -3.55 -0.13 3.20
CA VAL A 235 -4.31 0.98 2.60
C VAL A 235 -3.56 2.29 2.85
N ILE A 236 -3.12 2.94 1.77
CA ILE A 236 -2.43 4.22 1.79
C ILE A 236 -3.44 5.31 1.42
N VAL A 237 -3.77 6.16 2.37
CA VAL A 237 -4.67 7.30 2.13
C VAL A 237 -3.86 8.46 1.53
N LEU A 238 -4.21 8.85 0.31
CA LEU A 238 -3.63 10.01 -0.35
C LEU A 238 -4.43 11.25 0.02
N ASN A 239 -3.79 12.10 0.82
CA ASN A 239 -4.32 13.39 1.23
C ASN A 239 -3.20 14.42 1.31
N ASP A 240 -3.51 15.65 0.94
CA ASP A 240 -2.63 16.82 0.95
C ASP A 240 -3.53 18.04 1.21
N HIS A 241 -2.99 19.10 1.81
CA HIS A 241 -3.72 20.37 1.97
C HIS A 241 -3.93 21.10 0.65
N HIS A 242 -3.25 20.69 -0.42
CA HIS A 242 -3.46 21.20 -1.77
C HIS A 242 -4.48 20.40 -2.57
N TRP A 243 -5.34 21.12 -3.30
CA TRP A 243 -6.33 20.51 -4.17
C TRP A 243 -5.67 19.88 -5.42
N ARG A 244 -6.16 18.70 -5.79
CA ARG A 244 -5.95 18.07 -7.10
C ARG A 244 -7.13 17.15 -7.45
N ASP A 245 -7.33 16.85 -8.72
CA ASP A 245 -8.32 15.87 -9.17
C ASP A 245 -7.86 14.44 -8.85
N ASP A 246 -8.79 13.48 -8.82
CA ASP A 246 -8.52 12.09 -8.42
C ASP A 246 -7.45 11.42 -9.29
N PHE A 247 -7.51 11.63 -10.61
CA PHE A 247 -6.56 11.02 -11.55
C PHE A 247 -5.15 11.62 -11.43
N MET A 248 -5.02 12.82 -10.86
CA MET A 248 -3.73 13.50 -10.69
C MET A 248 -2.87 12.86 -9.59
N TRP A 249 -3.45 12.02 -8.74
CA TRP A 249 -2.73 11.28 -7.70
C TRP A 249 -1.92 10.09 -8.22
N HIS A 250 -2.13 9.69 -9.47
CA HIS A 250 -1.58 8.45 -10.01
C HIS A 250 -0.04 8.47 -10.00
N MET A 251 0.58 9.60 -10.35
CA MET A 251 2.05 9.71 -10.37
C MET A 251 2.66 9.62 -8.96
N THR A 252 2.12 10.37 -7.99
CA THR A 252 2.50 10.26 -6.58
C THR A 252 2.38 8.82 -6.08
N GLN A 253 1.28 8.13 -6.42
CA GLN A 253 1.05 6.74 -6.05
C GLN A 253 2.13 5.80 -6.60
N ILE A 254 2.49 5.93 -7.88
CA ILE A 254 3.51 5.09 -8.51
C ILE A 254 4.87 5.27 -7.84
N ASN A 255 5.27 6.53 -7.62
CA ASN A 255 6.55 6.84 -6.99
C ASN A 255 6.59 6.32 -5.54
N ASP A 256 5.52 6.53 -4.78
CA ASP A 256 5.45 5.97 -3.41
C ASP A 256 5.47 4.45 -3.41
N CYS A 257 4.69 3.80 -4.28
CA CYS A 257 4.60 2.35 -4.28
C CYS A 257 5.90 1.67 -4.73
N HIS A 258 6.61 2.28 -5.68
CA HIS A 258 7.96 1.87 -6.04
C HIS A 258 8.86 1.89 -4.80
N MET A 259 8.99 3.04 -4.12
CA MET A 259 9.89 3.16 -2.96
C MET A 259 9.47 2.29 -1.79
N ARG A 260 8.17 2.11 -1.57
CA ARG A 260 7.62 1.19 -0.57
C ARG A 260 8.01 -0.27 -0.83
N SER A 261 8.14 -0.63 -2.10
CA SER A 261 8.48 -1.98 -2.55
C SER A 261 9.99 -2.27 -2.48
N VAL A 262 10.85 -1.26 -2.51
CA VAL A 262 12.32 -1.45 -2.47
C VAL A 262 12.72 -2.11 -1.13
N GLY A 263 13.29 -3.31 -1.21
CA GLY A 263 13.65 -4.12 -0.03
C GLY A 263 12.47 -4.80 0.67
N PHE A 264 11.24 -4.52 0.23
CA PHE A 264 10.03 -5.17 0.75
C PHE A 264 9.61 -6.36 -0.11
N SER A 265 9.75 -6.24 -1.44
CA SER A 265 9.27 -7.23 -2.41
C SER A 265 10.37 -7.64 -3.38
N LYS A 266 10.41 -8.92 -3.78
CA LYS A 266 11.29 -9.38 -4.87
C LYS A 266 10.78 -8.89 -6.22
N TRP A 267 9.48 -9.00 -6.43
CA TRP A 267 8.77 -8.56 -7.62
C TRP A 267 7.58 -7.68 -7.23
N THR A 268 7.35 -6.63 -7.99
CA THR A 268 6.23 -5.71 -7.80
C THR A 268 5.47 -5.53 -9.11
N ALA A 269 4.18 -5.84 -9.12
CA ALA A 269 3.29 -5.53 -10.22
C ALA A 269 2.68 -4.13 -10.03
N ILE A 270 2.67 -3.29 -11.08
CA ILE A 270 1.97 -2.00 -11.07
C ILE A 270 0.72 -2.13 -11.93
N LEU A 271 -0.47 -2.06 -11.33
CA LEU A 271 -1.74 -2.38 -11.97
C LEU A 271 -2.85 -1.41 -11.56
N ASP A 272 -3.79 -1.17 -12.47
CA ASP A 272 -5.05 -0.48 -12.19
C ASP A 272 -6.10 -1.49 -11.69
N ILE A 273 -7.10 -1.02 -10.93
CA ILE A 273 -8.15 -1.91 -10.36
C ILE A 273 -8.94 -2.68 -11.44
N ASP A 274 -8.99 -2.16 -12.66
CA ASP A 274 -9.67 -2.74 -13.81
C ASP A 274 -8.76 -3.66 -14.65
N GLU A 275 -7.59 -4.06 -14.13
CA GLU A 275 -6.60 -4.88 -14.83
C GLU A 275 -6.34 -6.22 -14.15
N ARG A 276 -6.23 -7.29 -14.93
CA ARG A 276 -5.85 -8.62 -14.46
C ARG A 276 -4.72 -9.16 -15.33
N ILE A 277 -3.64 -9.62 -14.72
CA ILE A 277 -2.62 -10.39 -15.44
C ILE A 277 -3.18 -11.80 -15.63
N GLU A 278 -3.48 -12.17 -16.87
CA GLU A 278 -3.94 -13.50 -17.27
C GLU A 278 -2.76 -14.27 -17.88
N MET A 279 -2.35 -15.33 -17.19
CA MET A 279 -1.31 -16.24 -17.66
C MET A 279 -1.92 -17.34 -18.55
N LYS A 280 -1.18 -17.76 -19.57
CA LYS A 280 -1.58 -18.84 -20.48
C LYS A 280 -1.07 -20.19 -19.97
N GLY A 281 -1.73 -21.27 -20.42
CA GLY A 281 -1.34 -22.64 -20.06
C GLY A 281 -1.58 -23.02 -18.59
N GLY A 282 -2.38 -22.25 -17.85
CA GLY A 282 -2.72 -22.53 -16.44
C GLY A 282 -1.60 -22.22 -15.43
N GLN A 283 -0.48 -21.63 -15.88
CA GLN A 283 0.64 -21.24 -15.01
C GLN A 283 0.26 -20.06 -14.11
N ARG A 284 0.73 -20.04 -12.85
CA ARG A 284 0.59 -18.86 -11.99
C ARG A 284 1.64 -17.80 -12.31
N ILE A 285 1.41 -16.54 -11.91
CA ILE A 285 2.39 -15.46 -12.15
C ILE A 285 3.72 -15.80 -11.46
N VAL A 286 3.67 -16.24 -10.20
CA VAL A 286 4.88 -16.59 -9.44
C VAL A 286 5.66 -17.75 -10.05
N GLU A 287 4.96 -18.73 -10.65
CA GLU A 287 5.61 -19.86 -11.34
C GLU A 287 6.33 -19.41 -12.61
N PHE A 288 5.76 -18.46 -13.35
CA PHE A 288 6.47 -17.83 -14.46
C PHE A 288 7.69 -17.04 -13.96
N LEU A 289 7.53 -16.25 -12.90
CA LEU A 289 8.63 -15.47 -12.32
C LEU A 289 9.78 -16.35 -11.78
N ASP A 290 9.49 -17.56 -11.32
CA ASP A 290 10.51 -18.54 -10.90
C ASP A 290 11.40 -19.00 -12.07
N THR A 291 10.88 -18.99 -13.29
CA THR A 291 11.67 -19.29 -14.50
C THR A 291 12.62 -18.16 -14.89
N VAL A 292 12.40 -16.95 -14.36
CA VAL A 292 13.20 -15.75 -14.67
C VAL A 292 14.45 -15.72 -13.79
N THR A 293 15.46 -16.48 -14.20
CA THR A 293 16.72 -16.65 -13.48
C THR A 293 17.79 -15.59 -13.81
N ASN A 294 17.72 -14.99 -15.01
CA ASN A 294 18.68 -13.96 -15.42
C ASN A 294 18.50 -12.68 -14.57
N PRO A 295 19.54 -12.21 -13.84
CA PRO A 295 19.43 -11.06 -12.97
C PRO A 295 19.24 -9.72 -13.69
N ASP A 296 19.55 -9.63 -14.98
CA ASP A 296 19.33 -8.43 -15.79
C ASP A 296 17.86 -8.27 -16.21
N VAL A 297 17.00 -9.26 -15.95
CA VAL A 297 15.55 -9.15 -16.18
C VAL A 297 14.90 -8.44 -14.99
N VAL A 298 14.78 -7.11 -15.11
CA VAL A 298 14.27 -6.24 -14.02
C VAL A 298 12.90 -5.63 -14.32
N ASN A 299 12.42 -5.70 -15.57
CA ASN A 299 11.12 -5.20 -15.99
C ASN A 299 10.50 -6.13 -17.04
N LEU A 300 9.37 -6.74 -16.70
CA LEU A 300 8.56 -7.60 -17.57
C LEU A 300 7.29 -6.86 -17.96
N GLN A 301 7.11 -6.60 -19.25
CA GLN A 301 5.95 -5.88 -19.77
C GLN A 301 4.99 -6.79 -20.50
N PHE A 302 3.72 -6.70 -20.10
CA PHE A 302 2.63 -7.47 -20.65
C PHE A 302 1.85 -6.62 -21.65
N LYS A 303 1.52 -7.23 -22.78
CA LYS A 303 0.60 -6.64 -23.77
C LYS A 303 -0.82 -6.63 -23.21
N VAL A 304 -1.67 -5.76 -23.75
CA VAL A 304 -3.01 -5.53 -23.22
C VAL A 304 -4.09 -6.03 -24.17
N GLN A 305 -5.14 -6.61 -23.62
CA GLN A 305 -6.42 -6.89 -24.28
C GLN A 305 -7.53 -6.14 -23.56
N TRP A 306 -8.33 -5.37 -24.29
CA TRP A 306 -9.47 -4.67 -23.72
C TRP A 306 -10.67 -5.60 -23.64
N VAL A 307 -11.30 -5.65 -22.47
CA VAL A 307 -12.56 -6.35 -22.25
C VAL A 307 -13.64 -5.30 -22.02
N LEU A 308 -14.68 -5.31 -22.85
CA LEU A 308 -15.69 -4.25 -22.81
C LEU A 308 -16.67 -4.46 -21.67
N LYS A 309 -16.83 -3.41 -20.86
CA LYS A 309 -17.74 -3.35 -19.72
C LYS A 309 -18.81 -2.29 -19.96
N ASP A 310 -20.03 -2.73 -20.17
CA ASP A 310 -21.18 -1.89 -20.55
C ASP A 310 -22.08 -1.48 -19.37
N VAL A 311 -21.90 -2.10 -18.20
CA VAL A 311 -22.69 -1.86 -16.99
C VAL A 311 -21.80 -1.68 -15.77
N TRP A 312 -22.22 -0.81 -14.83
CA TRP A 312 -21.54 -0.62 -13.55
C TRP A 312 -21.79 -1.77 -12.58
N SER A 313 -20.84 -1.99 -11.68
CA SER A 313 -20.97 -2.92 -10.57
C SER A 313 -22.09 -2.45 -9.62
N PRO A 314 -22.90 -3.38 -9.07
CA PRO A 314 -23.88 -3.06 -8.05
C PRO A 314 -23.23 -2.43 -6.81
N ALA A 315 -24.00 -1.66 -6.05
CA ALA A 315 -23.50 -0.97 -4.87
C ALA A 315 -23.39 -1.86 -3.62
N ARG A 316 -24.10 -3.00 -3.58
CA ARG A 316 -24.18 -3.89 -2.41
C ARG A 316 -24.32 -5.35 -2.83
N TYR A 317 -23.83 -6.22 -1.95
CA TYR A 317 -24.16 -7.64 -1.93
C TYR A 317 -25.62 -7.83 -1.47
N GLN A 318 -26.42 -8.54 -2.26
CA GLN A 318 -27.80 -8.87 -1.93
C GLN A 318 -28.00 -10.37 -1.68
N ASN A 319 -27.40 -11.20 -2.52
CA ASN A 319 -27.41 -12.65 -2.45
C ASN A 319 -26.33 -13.23 -3.38
N ASP A 320 -26.05 -14.53 -3.24
CA ASP A 320 -25.04 -15.25 -4.01
C ASP A 320 -25.28 -15.10 -5.53
N ASN A 321 -26.51 -15.28 -6.03
CA ASN A 321 -26.81 -15.18 -7.47
C ASN A 321 -26.48 -13.79 -8.04
N GLN A 322 -26.97 -12.73 -7.41
CA GLN A 322 -26.70 -11.36 -7.81
C GLN A 322 -25.20 -11.07 -7.82
N PHE A 323 -24.45 -11.57 -6.83
CA PHE A 323 -23.02 -11.39 -6.79
C PHE A 323 -22.30 -12.12 -7.94
N LEU A 324 -22.63 -13.40 -8.14
CA LEU A 324 -22.01 -14.25 -9.15
C LEU A 324 -22.26 -13.77 -10.59
N GLU A 325 -23.43 -13.21 -10.88
CA GLU A 325 -23.75 -12.62 -12.19
C GLU A 325 -23.02 -11.30 -12.45
N ASN A 326 -22.51 -10.64 -11.40
CA ASN A 326 -21.86 -9.34 -11.49
C ASN A 326 -20.33 -9.37 -11.34
N LEU A 327 -19.73 -10.53 -11.06
CA LEU A 327 -18.28 -10.71 -11.08
C LEU A 327 -17.72 -10.37 -12.47
N VAL A 328 -16.68 -9.52 -12.49
CA VAL A 328 -16.19 -8.86 -13.72
C VAL A 328 -15.77 -9.89 -14.78
N PHE A 329 -14.95 -10.88 -14.39
CA PHE A 329 -14.49 -11.96 -15.27
C PHE A 329 -15.58 -12.94 -15.73
N ARG A 330 -16.73 -12.98 -15.04
CA ARG A 330 -17.86 -13.85 -15.39
C ARG A 330 -18.86 -13.18 -16.32
N ARG A 331 -18.94 -11.85 -16.28
CA ARG A 331 -19.94 -11.08 -17.00
C ARG A 331 -19.43 -10.56 -18.34
N PHE A 332 -18.16 -10.17 -18.40
CA PHE A 332 -17.60 -9.48 -19.55
C PHE A 332 -16.63 -10.36 -20.33
N HIS A 333 -16.99 -10.66 -21.58
CA HIS A 333 -16.25 -11.58 -22.46
C HIS A 333 -15.79 -10.94 -23.78
N ASN A 334 -16.39 -9.81 -24.15
CA ASN A 334 -16.13 -9.17 -25.43
C ASN A 334 -14.74 -8.51 -25.41
N THR A 335 -13.76 -9.18 -26.03
CA THR A 335 -12.34 -8.91 -25.83
C THR A 335 -11.66 -8.55 -27.15
N SER A 336 -10.84 -7.51 -27.12
CA SER A 336 -10.09 -7.02 -28.27
C SER A 336 -8.96 -7.99 -28.68
N ARG A 337 -8.36 -7.78 -29.87
CA ARG A 337 -7.05 -8.36 -30.15
C ARG A 337 -6.02 -7.86 -29.13
N THR A 338 -4.93 -8.61 -28.96
CA THR A 338 -3.80 -8.17 -28.14
C THR A 338 -3.11 -6.97 -28.80
N HIS A 339 -2.97 -5.89 -28.02
CA HIS A 339 -2.31 -4.67 -28.48
C HIS A 339 -0.97 -4.49 -27.74
N PRO A 340 0.15 -4.35 -28.45
CA PRO A 340 1.46 -4.34 -27.81
C PRO A 340 1.75 -3.04 -27.04
N TRP A 341 1.25 -1.89 -27.51
CA TRP A 341 1.72 -0.56 -27.06
C TRP A 341 0.66 0.34 -26.43
N LEU A 342 -0.55 -0.18 -26.23
CA LEU A 342 -1.62 0.64 -25.66
C LEU A 342 -1.66 0.38 -24.16
N GLN A 343 -0.97 1.24 -23.40
CA GLN A 343 -0.98 1.26 -21.93
C GLN A 343 -0.51 -0.06 -21.29
N PRO A 344 0.70 -0.56 -21.62
CA PRO A 344 1.20 -1.80 -21.05
C PRO A 344 1.33 -1.69 -19.53
N LYS A 345 1.36 -2.86 -18.87
CA LYS A 345 1.64 -2.96 -17.44
C LYS A 345 2.80 -3.87 -17.17
N THR A 346 3.39 -3.70 -15.99
CA THR A 346 4.70 -4.26 -15.69
C THR A 346 4.74 -4.99 -14.36
N ILE A 347 5.58 -6.03 -14.32
CA ILE A 347 6.16 -6.58 -13.10
C ILE A 347 7.65 -6.21 -13.09
N VAL A 348 8.08 -5.51 -12.03
CA VAL A 348 9.46 -5.02 -11.88
C VAL A 348 10.18 -5.63 -10.68
N ARG A 349 11.51 -5.59 -10.70
CA ARG A 349 12.37 -5.74 -9.51
C ARG A 349 12.63 -4.36 -8.92
N PRO A 350 11.94 -3.97 -7.83
CA PRO A 350 11.88 -2.58 -7.40
C PRO A 350 13.26 -1.98 -7.06
N GLU A 351 14.19 -2.79 -6.54
CA GLU A 351 15.54 -2.38 -6.16
C GLU A 351 16.46 -2.05 -7.34
N SER A 352 16.08 -2.44 -8.56
CA SER A 352 16.84 -2.16 -9.77
C SER A 352 16.31 -0.94 -10.53
N ILE A 353 15.14 -0.42 -10.16
CA ILE A 353 14.50 0.70 -10.84
C ILE A 353 14.89 2.02 -10.16
N ALA A 354 15.20 3.05 -10.97
CA ALA A 354 15.50 4.39 -10.47
C ALA A 354 14.31 5.34 -10.58
N ALA A 355 13.53 5.24 -11.67
CA ALA A 355 12.36 6.07 -11.89
C ALA A 355 11.26 5.28 -12.60
N MET A 356 10.02 5.44 -12.14
CA MET A 356 8.84 4.74 -12.66
C MET A 356 7.83 5.69 -13.28
N THR A 357 7.10 5.17 -14.27
CA THR A 357 5.84 5.74 -14.77
C THR A 357 4.71 4.74 -14.60
N ILE A 358 3.50 5.15 -14.98
CA ILE A 358 2.29 4.32 -14.94
C ILE A 358 2.37 3.04 -15.77
N HIS A 359 3.21 3.02 -16.82
CA HIS A 359 3.29 1.89 -17.76
C HIS A 359 4.66 1.21 -17.78
N ASN A 360 5.73 1.92 -17.41
CA ASN A 360 7.09 1.42 -17.52
C ASN A 360 8.10 2.20 -16.67
N PRO A 361 9.25 1.60 -16.35
CA PRO A 361 10.42 2.34 -15.86
C PRO A 361 10.89 3.37 -16.90
N ASP A 362 11.24 4.56 -16.43
CA ASP A 362 11.93 5.61 -17.21
C ASP A 362 13.46 5.48 -17.07
N ALA A 363 13.93 4.96 -15.93
CA ALA A 363 15.34 4.74 -15.66
C ALA A 363 15.55 3.52 -14.75
N VAL A 364 16.67 2.81 -14.96
CA VAL A 364 17.10 1.66 -14.14
C VAL A 364 18.53 1.86 -13.68
N TYR A 365 18.85 1.45 -12.45
CA TYR A 365 20.22 1.43 -11.95
C TYR A 365 21.04 0.31 -12.58
N LYS A 366 20.39 -0.83 -12.87
CA LYS A 366 21.01 -2.03 -13.46
C LYS A 366 19.96 -2.88 -14.19
N GLY A 367 20.45 -3.75 -15.07
CA GLY A 367 19.62 -4.65 -15.87
C GLY A 367 18.97 -3.98 -17.09
N LEU A 368 18.12 -4.74 -17.76
CA LEU A 368 17.42 -4.35 -18.98
C LEU A 368 16.19 -3.52 -18.63
N ILE A 369 16.14 -2.29 -19.14
CA ILE A 369 15.02 -1.36 -18.92
C ILE A 369 13.67 -1.93 -19.40
N LYS A 370 13.66 -2.88 -20.33
CA LYS A 370 12.43 -3.37 -20.97
C LYS A 370 12.57 -4.78 -21.54
N ILE A 371 11.72 -5.70 -21.08
CA ILE A 371 11.54 -7.02 -21.67
C ILE A 371 10.06 -7.24 -21.94
N TYR A 372 9.74 -7.63 -23.17
CA TYR A 372 8.38 -7.92 -23.58
C TYR A 372 8.04 -9.37 -23.30
N VAL A 373 6.98 -9.59 -22.56
CA VAL A 373 6.41 -10.92 -22.35
C VAL A 373 5.57 -11.29 -23.57
N GLY A 374 5.78 -12.49 -24.10
CA GLY A 374 4.98 -13.04 -25.18
C GLY A 374 3.52 -13.18 -24.77
N ASP A 375 2.59 -12.93 -25.68
CA ASP A 375 1.15 -13.11 -25.42
C ASP A 375 0.73 -14.58 -25.33
N ASP A 376 1.61 -15.48 -25.77
CA ASP A 376 1.58 -16.92 -25.50
C ASP A 376 1.95 -17.28 -24.06
N ILE A 377 2.60 -16.37 -23.32
CA ILE A 377 2.91 -16.52 -21.89
C ILE A 377 1.83 -15.85 -21.04
N GLY A 378 1.52 -14.59 -21.31
CA GLY A 378 0.53 -13.85 -20.53
C GLY A 378 0.17 -12.48 -21.10
N VAL A 379 -0.99 -11.97 -20.70
CA VAL A 379 -1.56 -10.69 -21.16
C VAL A 379 -2.26 -9.96 -20.02
N ILE A 380 -2.40 -8.65 -20.14
CA ILE A 380 -3.29 -7.86 -19.27
C ILE A 380 -4.70 -7.89 -19.87
N ARG A 381 -5.66 -8.45 -19.14
CA ARG A 381 -7.09 -8.18 -19.40
C ARG A 381 -7.46 -6.86 -18.76
N HIS A 382 -7.79 -5.87 -19.56
CA HIS A 382 -8.18 -4.53 -19.12
C HIS A 382 -9.67 -4.29 -19.31
N TYR A 383 -10.43 -4.27 -18.22
CA TYR A 383 -11.88 -4.10 -18.23
C TYR A 383 -12.29 -2.62 -18.41
N ARG A 384 -12.69 -2.25 -19.62
CA ARG A 384 -12.98 -0.86 -19.99
C ARG A 384 -14.46 -0.52 -19.93
N ASN A 385 -14.79 0.47 -19.09
CA ASN A 385 -16.14 1.04 -19.01
C ASN A 385 -16.53 1.81 -20.28
N LEU A 386 -17.62 1.41 -20.93
CA LEU A 386 -18.18 2.10 -22.11
C LEU A 386 -18.95 3.37 -21.74
N GLY A 387 -19.68 3.32 -20.62
CA GLY A 387 -20.62 4.36 -20.17
C GLY A 387 -20.06 5.38 -19.16
N GLY A 388 -18.74 5.50 -19.02
CA GLY A 388 -18.15 6.44 -18.06
C GLY A 388 -16.63 6.40 -18.01
N GLY A 389 -16.02 7.51 -17.57
CA GLY A 389 -14.58 7.71 -17.42
C GLY A 389 -14.22 9.19 -17.52
N SER A 390 -13.11 9.62 -16.90
CA SER A 390 -12.63 11.01 -16.95
C SER A 390 -12.12 11.43 -18.34
N LEU A 391 -11.89 10.47 -19.24
CA LEU A 391 -11.27 10.71 -20.55
C LEU A 391 -12.17 10.20 -21.70
N LEU A 392 -13.20 10.97 -22.04
CA LEU A 392 -14.15 10.68 -23.14
C LEU A 392 -13.48 10.30 -24.48
N ASN A 393 -12.29 10.83 -24.76
CA ASN A 393 -11.52 10.52 -25.98
C ASN A 393 -10.91 9.11 -25.97
N ASN A 394 -10.63 8.51 -24.81
CA ASN A 394 -10.12 7.14 -24.73
C ASN A 394 -11.16 6.12 -25.18
N ASN A 395 -12.46 6.42 -25.02
CA ASN A 395 -13.53 5.52 -25.45
C ASN A 395 -13.65 5.44 -26.99
N LYS A 396 -13.10 6.40 -27.73
CA LYS A 396 -13.03 6.33 -29.21
C LYS A 396 -12.00 5.30 -29.70
N ARG A 397 -10.97 5.00 -28.90
CA ARG A 397 -9.94 4.00 -29.24
C ARG A 397 -10.48 2.58 -29.27
N ILE A 398 -11.68 2.35 -28.75
CA ILE A 398 -12.36 1.06 -28.83
C ILE A 398 -12.47 0.57 -30.29
N PHE A 399 -12.63 1.49 -31.25
CA PHE A 399 -12.71 1.15 -32.67
C PHE A 399 -11.33 0.84 -33.29
N GLU A 400 -10.24 1.28 -32.65
CA GLU A 400 -8.86 1.09 -33.13
C GLU A 400 -8.27 -0.27 -32.69
N VAL A 401 -8.74 -0.81 -31.57
CA VAL A 401 -8.19 -2.03 -30.96
C VAL A 401 -8.93 -3.31 -31.34
N GLY A 402 -9.95 -3.22 -32.21
CA GLY A 402 -10.61 -4.41 -32.77
C GLY A 402 -9.68 -5.26 -33.67
N PRO A 403 -10.15 -6.40 -34.20
CA PRO A 403 -11.48 -6.96 -34.02
C PRO A 403 -11.69 -7.49 -32.61
N TYR A 404 -12.96 -7.66 -32.24
CA TYR A 404 -13.35 -8.21 -30.96
C TYR A 404 -13.83 -9.66 -31.12
N SER A 405 -13.61 -10.46 -30.08
CA SER A 405 -14.05 -11.85 -29.99
C SER A 405 -14.48 -12.17 -28.56
N LEU A 406 -15.37 -13.16 -28.42
CA LEU A 406 -15.73 -13.66 -27.11
C LEU A 406 -14.59 -14.50 -26.57
N THR A 407 -13.99 -14.06 -25.47
CA THR A 407 -13.01 -14.83 -24.71
C THR A 407 -13.48 -15.01 -23.28
N ASP A 408 -13.11 -16.12 -22.67
CA ASP A 408 -13.41 -16.42 -21.27
C ASP A 408 -12.10 -16.64 -20.51
N VAL A 409 -12.16 -16.48 -19.20
CA VAL A 409 -11.06 -16.87 -18.32
C VAL A 409 -10.98 -18.40 -18.28
N ASP A 410 -9.77 -18.94 -18.11
CA ASP A 410 -9.55 -20.37 -17.94
C ASP A 410 -10.59 -20.99 -16.96
N PRO A 411 -11.26 -22.11 -17.31
CA PRO A 411 -12.35 -22.65 -16.51
C PRO A 411 -11.98 -22.98 -15.06
N ASN A 412 -10.76 -23.47 -14.82
CA ASN A 412 -10.30 -23.78 -13.47
C ASN A 412 -10.04 -22.50 -12.66
N MET A 413 -9.37 -21.52 -13.27
CA MET A 413 -9.20 -20.19 -12.65
C MET A 413 -10.56 -19.53 -12.38
N LYS A 414 -11.49 -19.59 -13.33
CA LYS A 414 -12.86 -19.06 -13.19
C LYS A 414 -13.60 -19.69 -12.03
N PHE A 415 -13.45 -20.99 -11.80
CA PHE A 415 -14.04 -21.68 -10.65
C PHE A 415 -13.39 -21.24 -9.34
N GLN A 416 -12.07 -21.28 -9.24
CA GLN A 416 -11.33 -20.92 -8.02
C GLN A 416 -11.57 -19.45 -7.61
N LEU A 417 -11.55 -18.54 -8.60
CA LEU A 417 -11.77 -17.12 -8.37
C LEU A 417 -13.21 -16.83 -7.93
N THR A 418 -14.19 -17.53 -8.52
CA THR A 418 -15.59 -17.46 -8.07
C THR A 418 -15.72 -17.79 -6.59
N GLU A 419 -15.17 -18.93 -6.17
CA GLU A 419 -15.26 -19.41 -4.79
C GLU A 419 -14.53 -18.47 -3.81
N ALA A 420 -13.32 -18.03 -4.15
CA ALA A 420 -12.54 -17.11 -3.33
C ALA A 420 -13.28 -15.77 -3.12
N CYS A 421 -13.83 -15.21 -4.22
CA CYS A 421 -14.58 -13.95 -4.15
C CYS A 421 -15.86 -14.09 -3.32
N LEU A 422 -16.64 -15.14 -3.54
CA LEU A 422 -17.90 -15.36 -2.82
C LEU A 422 -17.64 -15.59 -1.33
N HIS A 423 -16.65 -16.42 -1.00
CA HIS A 423 -16.25 -16.67 0.38
C HIS A 423 -15.87 -15.37 1.10
N ARG A 424 -15.02 -14.53 0.50
CA ARG A 424 -14.62 -13.25 1.09
C ARG A 424 -15.82 -12.32 1.31
N VAL A 425 -16.67 -12.14 0.30
CA VAL A 425 -17.81 -11.23 0.39
C VAL A 425 -18.82 -11.69 1.45
N LYS A 426 -19.04 -13.00 1.58
CA LYS A 426 -19.91 -13.54 2.64
C LYS A 426 -19.32 -13.30 4.03
N GLN A 427 -18.02 -13.53 4.22
CA GLN A 427 -17.36 -13.23 5.50
C GLN A 427 -17.53 -11.77 5.93
N VAL A 428 -17.47 -10.83 4.98
CA VAL A 428 -17.55 -9.39 5.28
C VAL A 428 -18.99 -8.92 5.42
N TYR A 429 -19.89 -9.34 4.55
CA TYR A 429 -21.22 -8.73 4.39
C TYR A 429 -22.39 -9.64 4.77
N ASP A 430 -22.24 -10.96 4.70
CA ASP A 430 -23.27 -11.94 5.06
C ASP A 430 -23.17 -12.31 6.54
N THR A 431 -23.34 -11.30 7.40
CA THR A 431 -23.27 -11.49 8.86
C THR A 431 -24.56 -12.13 9.37
N VAL A 432 -24.43 -13.17 10.21
CA VAL A 432 -25.57 -13.84 10.85
C VAL A 432 -26.41 -12.81 11.64
N PRO A 433 -27.67 -12.55 11.26
CA PRO A 433 -28.49 -11.58 11.94
C PRO A 433 -28.98 -12.15 13.28
N ASN A 434 -28.61 -11.52 14.39
CA ASN A 434 -29.22 -11.81 15.69
C ASN A 434 -30.61 -11.15 15.79
N THR A 435 -31.58 -11.87 16.36
CA THR A 435 -32.92 -11.30 16.63
C THR A 435 -32.83 -10.15 17.63
N CYS A 436 -33.87 -9.32 17.68
CA CYS A 436 -33.90 -8.23 18.65
C CYS A 436 -33.89 -8.76 20.10
N GLU A 437 -34.55 -9.90 20.38
CA GLU A 437 -34.48 -10.54 21.70
C GLU A 437 -33.06 -10.99 22.04
N GLN A 438 -32.35 -11.64 21.10
CA GLN A 438 -30.97 -12.07 21.31
C GLN A 438 -30.03 -10.89 21.60
N LYS A 439 -30.23 -9.76 20.91
CA LYS A 439 -29.50 -8.52 21.18
C LYS A 439 -29.83 -7.93 22.55
N GLN A 440 -31.11 -7.99 22.96
CA GLN A 440 -31.54 -7.48 24.27
C GLN A 440 -30.93 -8.29 25.43
N ILE A 441 -30.86 -9.63 25.33
CA ILE A 441 -30.24 -10.48 26.36
C ILE A 441 -28.78 -10.06 26.66
N ALA A 442 -28.04 -9.61 25.64
CA ALA A 442 -26.69 -9.09 25.84
C ALA A 442 -26.68 -7.74 26.57
N TYR A 443 -27.64 -6.86 26.28
CA TYR A 443 -27.77 -5.54 26.90
C TYR A 443 -28.27 -5.61 28.35
N ASP A 444 -29.10 -6.59 28.68
CA ASP A 444 -29.61 -6.82 30.03
C ASP A 444 -28.47 -7.07 31.04
N LYS A 445 -27.36 -7.69 30.62
CA LYS A 445 -26.16 -7.90 31.45
C LYS A 445 -25.54 -6.58 31.95
N HIS A 446 -25.81 -5.49 31.24
CA HIS A 446 -25.34 -4.15 31.55
C HIS A 446 -26.47 -3.25 32.05
N GLN A 447 -27.66 -3.80 32.30
CA GLN A 447 -28.86 -3.05 32.71
C GLN A 447 -29.25 -1.96 31.69
N LEU A 448 -29.04 -2.24 30.40
CA LEU A 448 -29.35 -1.34 29.29
C LEU A 448 -30.49 -1.91 28.43
N THR A 449 -31.18 -1.03 27.69
CA THR A 449 -32.17 -1.42 26.68
C THR A 449 -31.56 -1.27 25.29
N HIS A 450 -31.56 -2.33 24.49
CA HIS A 450 -31.07 -2.28 23.11
C HIS A 450 -32.02 -1.42 22.25
N PRO A 451 -31.51 -0.52 21.37
CA PRO A 451 -32.33 0.40 20.57
C PRO A 451 -33.43 -0.25 19.73
N CYS A 452 -33.24 -1.49 19.26
CA CYS A 452 -34.28 -2.22 18.50
C CYS A 452 -35.56 -2.52 19.31
N MET A 453 -35.51 -2.50 20.65
CA MET A 453 -36.69 -2.66 21.50
C MET A 453 -37.50 -1.36 21.63
N ALA A 454 -36.88 -0.20 21.38
CA ALA A 454 -37.52 1.11 21.52
C ALA A 454 -38.54 1.42 20.40
N TYR A 455 -38.50 0.68 19.29
CA TYR A 455 -39.41 0.84 18.13
C TYR A 455 -40.55 -0.20 18.10
N LYS A 456 -40.75 -0.98 19.18
CA LYS A 456 -41.86 -1.95 19.30
C LYS A 456 -43.14 -1.37 19.94
N ASN A 457 -43.26 -0.05 20.07
CA ASN A 457 -44.46 0.62 20.60
C ASN A 457 -45.35 1.19 19.50
#